data_AF-A0A849V5Z2-F1
#
_entry.id   AF-A0A849V5Z2-F1
#
_cell.length_a   1.000
_cell.length_b   1.000
_cell.length_c   1.000
_cell.angle_alpha   90.00
_cell.angle_beta   90.00
_cell.angle_gamma   90.00
#
_symmetry.space_group_name_H-M   'P 1'
#
loop_
_entity.id
_entity.type
_entity.pdbx_description
1 polymer ?
#
loop_
_entity_poly.entity_id
_entity_poly.type
_entity_poly.pdbx_seq_one_letter_code
_entity_poly.pdbx_strand_id
1 'polypeptide(L)'
;MTVFTEVPSPFCGVGTDDLTIQVDGLTVKVTAYGCAVNSPAFEQAIGDTSPKIAGKTVSLQEAVSKAACLLADSKQSVMGGCATDVNGMRALLSLADRCGAVVDNMNFTAARNNFLALQDSGWMNTTLAEVKNRCDVLLVVGTDVESFAPRFFERYIWSQDAMFLDNPHQRDVIYLGKSPSGSASLSPEGKPATVLTCVNEALPEVVLALRALVKGKPIQALDVCGIAIADLQSIADKLKAAKYGVVTWAAGALGVDNHAELTVQTVSEMIKDINDKGTRCSGLPLAGKEGDLTANQVCGWTTGYPARVRFAKGYPEYDPFLYDSKTMLANGEADTLVWVQAFNVNATPPVSDIPTIVIGRSGMTFTKEPDVFIPVGTPGIDHAGHAYRTDNVVAIRLKKLRDSGLPSTADVLTAIELALQEQNHVN
;
A
#
# COMPACT_ATOMS: atom_id res chain seq x y z
N MET A 1 13.33 27.63 12.79
CA MET A 1 13.99 26.38 12.39
C MET A 1 14.01 25.40 13.56
N THR A 2 13.47 24.20 13.36
CA THR A 2 13.37 23.09 14.32
C THR A 2 13.88 21.82 13.66
N VAL A 3 14.50 20.90 14.41
CA VAL A 3 14.93 19.59 13.90
C VAL A 3 14.18 18.48 14.63
N PHE A 4 13.64 17.54 13.87
CA PHE A 4 12.99 16.32 14.34
C PHE A 4 13.83 15.11 13.92
N THR A 5 14.11 14.22 14.86
CA THR A 5 14.72 12.90 14.60
C THR A 5 13.66 11.81 14.66
N GLU A 6 14.02 10.60 14.23
CA GLU A 6 13.16 9.41 14.31
C GLU A 6 11.76 9.64 13.70
N VAL A 7 11.72 10.27 12.53
CA VAL A 7 10.44 10.60 11.87
C VAL A 7 9.99 9.43 10.98
N PRO A 8 8.78 8.87 11.20
CA PRO A 8 8.23 7.84 10.33
C PRO A 8 7.70 8.40 9.01
N SER A 9 8.06 7.73 7.91
CA SER A 9 7.55 7.98 6.57
C SER A 9 6.26 7.19 6.31
N PRO A 10 5.11 7.84 6.07
CA PRO A 10 3.89 7.17 5.63
C PRO A 10 3.86 6.89 4.12
N PHE A 11 4.88 7.31 3.36
CA PHE A 11 4.84 7.32 1.90
C PHE A 11 5.21 5.98 1.27
N CYS A 12 6.21 5.27 1.82
CA CYS A 12 6.51 3.89 1.45
C CYS A 12 5.95 2.94 2.51
N GLY A 13 5.39 1.80 2.10
CA GLY A 13 4.78 0.85 3.04
C GLY A 13 5.76 0.21 4.01
N VAL A 14 7.07 0.27 3.73
CA VAL A 14 8.12 -0.15 4.67
C VAL A 14 8.24 0.76 5.90
N GLY A 15 7.65 1.96 5.89
CA GLY A 15 7.46 2.78 7.09
C GLY A 15 8.75 3.16 7.81
N THR A 16 9.77 3.63 7.07
CA THR A 16 11.08 3.99 7.67
C THR A 16 10.94 5.10 8.71
N ASP A 17 11.45 4.87 9.91
CA ASP A 17 11.20 5.63 11.15
C ASP A 17 12.44 6.32 11.75
N ASP A 18 13.50 6.43 10.97
CA ASP A 18 14.80 7.01 11.35
C ASP A 18 15.09 8.38 10.72
N LEU A 19 14.15 8.95 9.94
CA LEU A 19 14.39 10.20 9.22
C LEU A 19 14.74 11.36 10.16
N THR A 20 15.74 12.15 9.77
CA THR A 20 15.99 13.46 10.36
C THR A 20 15.44 14.53 9.43
N ILE A 21 14.55 15.36 9.96
CA ILE A 21 13.83 16.39 9.21
C ILE A 21 14.01 17.74 9.89
N GLN A 22 14.40 18.72 9.09
CA GLN A 22 14.47 20.13 9.46
C GLN A 22 13.21 20.85 8.97
N VAL A 23 12.61 21.66 9.84
CA VAL A 23 11.42 22.47 9.51
C VAL A 23 11.73 23.94 9.78
N ASP A 24 11.39 24.81 8.83
CA ASP A 24 11.46 26.26 9.01
C ASP A 24 10.22 26.95 8.44
N GLY A 25 9.34 27.42 9.33
CA GLY A 25 7.99 27.84 8.97
C GLY A 25 7.22 26.69 8.32
N LEU A 26 6.84 26.88 7.04
CA LEU A 26 6.14 25.88 6.23
C LEU A 26 7.09 24.96 5.45
N THR A 27 8.37 25.31 5.36
CA THR A 27 9.39 24.56 4.60
C THR A 27 9.83 23.34 5.40
N VAL A 28 9.82 22.17 4.76
CA VAL A 28 10.26 20.90 5.32
C VAL A 28 11.44 20.40 4.48
N LYS A 29 12.50 19.92 5.11
CA LYS A 29 13.69 19.37 4.46
C LYS A 29 14.15 18.09 5.14
N VAL A 30 14.37 17.02 4.38
CA VAL A 30 14.99 15.79 4.87
C VAL A 30 16.51 15.98 4.88
N THR A 31 17.13 15.86 6.05
CA THR A 31 18.57 16.11 6.24
C THR A 31 19.40 14.84 6.47
N ALA A 32 18.76 13.73 6.83
CA ALA A 32 19.39 12.41 6.87
C ALA A 32 18.39 11.29 6.54
N TYR A 33 18.90 10.16 6.05
CA TYR A 33 18.15 8.92 5.80
C TYR A 33 17.02 9.00 4.75
N GLY A 34 17.07 10.05 3.92
CA GLY A 34 16.16 10.25 2.79
C GLY A 34 16.33 9.24 1.66
N CYS A 35 15.31 9.09 0.83
CA CYS A 35 15.33 8.26 -0.38
C CYS A 35 14.41 8.82 -1.47
N ALA A 36 14.46 8.22 -2.66
CA ALA A 36 13.69 8.62 -3.85
C ALA A 36 12.15 8.67 -3.65
N VAL A 37 11.61 8.04 -2.60
CA VAL A 37 10.19 8.11 -2.25
C VAL A 37 9.90 9.12 -1.14
N ASN A 38 10.63 9.07 -0.02
CA ASN A 38 10.27 9.86 1.16
C ASN A 38 10.71 11.32 1.06
N SER A 39 11.89 11.63 0.52
CA SER A 39 12.39 13.01 0.40
C SER A 39 11.47 13.91 -0.42
N PRO A 40 11.14 13.61 -1.70
CA PRO A 40 10.23 14.47 -2.46
C PRO A 40 8.84 14.56 -1.83
N ALA A 41 8.38 13.49 -1.16
CA ALA A 41 7.07 13.48 -0.52
C ALA A 41 7.00 14.32 0.78
N PHE A 42 8.11 14.44 1.53
CA PHE A 42 8.22 15.35 2.67
C PHE A 42 8.48 16.81 2.25
N GLU A 43 9.31 17.01 1.22
CA GLU A 43 9.75 18.34 0.76
C GLU A 43 8.77 19.03 -0.20
N GLN A 44 7.70 18.33 -0.61
CA GLN A 44 6.59 18.88 -1.39
C GLN A 44 6.04 20.16 -0.75
N ALA A 45 6.16 21.27 -1.49
CA ALA A 45 5.62 22.57 -1.11
C ALA A 45 4.09 22.54 -1.02
N ILE A 46 3.55 23.38 -0.12
CA ILE A 46 2.12 23.66 -0.03
C ILE A 46 1.72 24.45 -1.29
N GLY A 47 0.67 23.99 -1.96
CA GLY A 47 0.03 24.68 -3.08
C GLY A 47 -1.22 25.40 -2.58
N ASP A 48 -2.39 24.94 -3.01
CA ASP A 48 -3.68 25.51 -2.60
C ASP A 48 -3.90 25.44 -1.09
N THR A 49 -4.26 26.58 -0.50
CA THR A 49 -4.58 26.73 0.93
C THR A 49 -6.06 26.95 1.21
N SER A 50 -6.88 27.14 0.17
CA SER A 50 -8.31 27.41 0.28
C SER A 50 -9.13 26.42 -0.57
N PRO A 51 -10.30 25.96 -0.08
CA PRO A 51 -11.24 25.16 -0.86
C PRO A 51 -11.76 25.88 -2.11
N LYS A 52 -12.20 25.08 -3.09
CA LYS A 52 -12.79 25.55 -4.34
C LYS A 52 -14.11 24.84 -4.64
N ILE A 53 -15.04 25.55 -5.27
CA ILE A 53 -16.22 24.99 -5.94
C ILE A 53 -16.12 25.35 -7.42
N ALA A 54 -16.06 24.34 -8.29
CA ALA A 54 -15.85 24.50 -9.74
C ALA A 54 -14.75 25.54 -10.08
N GLY A 55 -13.57 25.39 -9.48
CA GLY A 55 -12.42 26.28 -9.66
C GLY A 55 -12.44 27.61 -8.92
N LYS A 56 -13.57 28.00 -8.31
CA LYS A 56 -13.69 29.28 -7.57
C LYS A 56 -13.40 29.08 -6.09
N THR A 57 -12.47 29.87 -5.55
CA THR A 57 -12.14 29.87 -4.12
C THR A 57 -13.37 30.20 -3.25
N VAL A 58 -13.60 29.41 -2.21
CA VAL A 58 -14.69 29.57 -1.23
C VAL A 58 -14.20 29.28 0.19
N SER A 59 -15.05 29.51 1.19
CA SER A 59 -14.79 29.07 2.56
C SER A 59 -14.90 27.54 2.70
N LEU A 60 -14.31 26.99 3.77
CA LEU A 60 -14.47 25.57 4.12
C LEU A 60 -15.93 25.19 4.38
N GLN A 61 -16.72 26.09 5.00
CA GLN A 61 -18.13 25.83 5.28
C GLN A 61 -18.95 25.72 3.97
N GLU A 62 -18.72 26.59 3.00
CA GLU A 62 -19.39 26.53 1.68
C GLU A 62 -19.01 25.25 0.92
N ALA A 63 -17.73 24.87 0.91
CA ALA A 63 -17.26 23.65 0.27
C ALA A 63 -17.85 22.38 0.92
N VAL A 64 -17.88 22.32 2.26
CA VAL A 64 -18.50 21.24 3.04
C VAL A 64 -19.99 21.13 2.74
N SER A 65 -20.74 22.24 2.79
CA SER A 65 -22.18 22.24 2.48
C SER A 65 -22.47 21.82 1.04
N LYS A 66 -21.63 22.22 0.08
CA LYS A 66 -21.78 21.78 -1.32
C LYS A 66 -21.47 20.30 -1.51
N ALA A 67 -20.44 19.78 -0.84
CA ALA A 67 -20.11 18.35 -0.85
C ALA A 67 -21.24 17.50 -0.24
N ALA A 68 -21.80 17.94 0.90
CA ALA A 68 -22.94 17.28 1.54
C ALA A 68 -24.18 17.28 0.63
N CYS A 69 -24.50 18.40 -0.03
CA CYS A 69 -25.61 18.49 -1.00
C CYS A 69 -25.44 17.52 -2.17
N LEU A 70 -24.24 17.41 -2.75
CA LEU A 70 -23.98 16.44 -3.83
C LEU A 70 -24.14 14.98 -3.37
N LEU A 71 -23.78 14.67 -2.11
CA LEU A 71 -23.99 13.34 -1.53
C LEU A 71 -25.45 13.06 -1.16
N ALA A 72 -26.23 14.07 -0.80
CA ALA A 72 -27.66 13.94 -0.52
C ALA A 72 -28.48 13.62 -1.78
N ASP A 73 -28.08 14.19 -2.93
CA ASP A 73 -28.72 13.94 -4.23
C ASP A 73 -28.30 12.60 -4.88
N SER A 74 -27.24 11.96 -4.37
CA SER A 74 -26.63 10.74 -4.92
C SER A 74 -27.40 9.48 -4.54
N LYS A 75 -27.54 8.55 -5.50
CA LYS A 75 -28.16 7.22 -5.31
C LYS A 75 -27.12 6.10 -5.28
N GLN A 76 -25.93 6.33 -5.82
CA GLN A 76 -24.80 5.41 -5.78
C GLN A 76 -23.49 6.20 -5.77
N SER A 77 -23.11 6.71 -4.60
CA SER A 77 -21.82 7.38 -4.42
C SER A 77 -20.69 6.36 -4.27
N VAL A 78 -19.52 6.71 -4.81
CA VAL A 78 -18.27 5.95 -4.67
C VAL A 78 -17.25 6.82 -3.93
N MET A 79 -16.64 6.27 -2.88
CA MET A 79 -15.50 6.86 -2.18
C MET A 79 -14.23 6.14 -2.61
N GLY A 80 -13.51 6.77 -3.54
CA GLY A 80 -12.26 6.30 -4.13
C GLY A 80 -11.01 6.91 -3.50
N GLY A 81 -9.85 6.44 -3.95
CA GLY A 81 -8.55 6.86 -3.42
C GLY A 81 -8.24 6.13 -2.12
N CYS A 82 -8.97 6.48 -1.05
CA CYS A 82 -8.81 5.99 0.33
C CYS A 82 -7.35 6.06 0.83
N ALA A 83 -6.59 7.08 0.44
CA ALA A 83 -5.19 7.26 0.81
C ALA A 83 -5.06 8.31 1.92
N THR A 84 -5.19 7.87 3.18
CA THR A 84 -5.13 8.73 4.38
C THR A 84 -4.68 7.91 5.61
N ASP A 85 -4.68 8.53 6.80
CA ASP A 85 -4.33 7.87 8.06
C ASP A 85 -5.52 7.11 8.68
N VAL A 86 -5.30 6.44 9.82
CA VAL A 86 -6.35 5.71 10.55
C VAL A 86 -7.57 6.60 10.86
N ASN A 87 -7.37 7.86 11.26
CA ASN A 87 -8.48 8.74 11.62
C ASN A 87 -9.26 9.19 10.38
N GLY A 88 -8.56 9.59 9.31
CA GLY A 88 -9.18 9.93 8.03
C GLY A 88 -10.01 8.78 7.46
N MET A 89 -9.51 7.54 7.54
CA MET A 89 -10.24 6.38 7.04
C MET A 89 -11.45 6.02 7.91
N ARG A 90 -11.38 6.20 9.23
CA ARG A 90 -12.55 6.01 10.11
C ARG A 90 -13.66 7.01 9.81
N ALA A 91 -13.32 8.28 9.57
CA ALA A 91 -14.28 9.29 9.14
C ALA A 91 -14.86 8.98 7.74
N LEU A 92 -14.05 8.44 6.83
CA LEU A 92 -14.50 7.99 5.50
C LEU A 92 -15.54 6.88 5.61
N LEU A 93 -15.28 5.84 6.41
CA LEU A 93 -16.24 4.76 6.63
C LEU A 93 -17.53 5.23 7.33
N SER A 94 -17.43 6.18 8.26
CA SER A 94 -18.60 6.80 8.91
C SER A 94 -19.50 7.52 7.91
N LEU A 95 -18.91 8.35 7.04
CA LEU A 95 -19.62 9.02 5.96
C LEU A 95 -20.19 8.03 4.93
N ALA A 96 -19.44 6.97 4.60
CA ALA A 96 -19.87 5.94 3.65
C ALA A 96 -21.07 5.14 4.15
N ASP A 97 -21.09 4.75 5.43
CA ASP A 97 -22.24 4.12 6.09
C ASP A 97 -23.46 5.06 6.06
N ARG A 98 -23.25 6.35 6.36
CA ARG A 98 -24.30 7.38 6.34
C ARG A 98 -24.99 7.56 4.99
N CYS A 99 -24.25 7.55 3.88
CA CYS A 99 -24.80 7.75 2.53
C CYS A 99 -24.91 6.46 1.70
N GLY A 100 -24.70 5.28 2.31
CA GLY A 100 -24.79 3.99 1.64
C GLY A 100 -23.73 3.70 0.57
N ALA A 101 -22.64 4.47 0.54
CA ALA A 101 -21.66 4.48 -0.54
C ALA A 101 -20.95 3.14 -0.77
N VAL A 102 -20.27 3.03 -1.91
CA VAL A 102 -19.19 2.06 -2.13
C VAL A 102 -17.85 2.66 -1.71
N VAL A 103 -17.06 1.93 -0.94
CA VAL A 103 -15.70 2.33 -0.53
C VAL A 103 -14.66 1.48 -1.25
N ASP A 104 -13.74 2.14 -1.96
CA ASP A 104 -12.65 1.51 -2.68
C ASP A 104 -11.30 2.23 -2.52
N ASN A 105 -10.24 1.46 -2.35
CA ASN A 105 -8.87 1.96 -2.36
C ASN A 105 -8.30 1.91 -3.78
N MET A 106 -7.63 2.98 -4.23
CA MET A 106 -7.10 3.05 -5.60
C MET A 106 -6.11 1.94 -5.99
N ASN A 107 -5.47 1.31 -4.99
CA ASN A 107 -4.53 0.20 -5.15
C ASN A 107 -5.19 -1.18 -4.94
N PHE A 108 -6.49 -1.24 -4.66
CA PHE A 108 -7.15 -2.48 -4.26
C PHE A 108 -7.03 -3.58 -5.32
N THR A 109 -7.06 -3.26 -6.62
CA THR A 109 -6.92 -4.29 -7.68
C THR A 109 -5.61 -5.08 -7.55
N ALA A 110 -4.53 -4.45 -7.04
CA ALA A 110 -3.29 -5.13 -6.71
C ALA A 110 -3.34 -5.85 -5.34
N ALA A 111 -3.94 -5.19 -4.32
CA ALA A 111 -4.06 -5.77 -2.97
C ALA A 111 -5.00 -7.00 -2.92
N ARG A 112 -6.02 -7.04 -3.79
CA ARG A 112 -6.97 -8.15 -3.98
C ARG A 112 -6.26 -9.48 -4.19
N ASN A 113 -5.15 -9.48 -4.93
CA ASN A 113 -4.39 -10.70 -5.22
C ASN A 113 -3.81 -11.33 -3.94
N ASN A 114 -3.47 -10.51 -2.94
CA ASN A 114 -3.12 -10.97 -1.60
C ASN A 114 -4.35 -11.38 -0.79
N PHE A 115 -5.43 -10.57 -0.82
CA PHE A 115 -6.64 -10.85 -0.03
C PHE A 115 -7.34 -12.15 -0.43
N LEU A 116 -7.48 -12.44 -1.73
CA LEU A 116 -8.09 -13.69 -2.21
C LEU A 116 -7.28 -14.92 -1.78
N ALA A 117 -5.95 -14.90 -1.96
CA ALA A 117 -5.08 -16.00 -1.54
C ALA A 117 -5.08 -16.23 -0.01
N LEU A 118 -5.17 -15.15 0.77
CA LEU A 118 -5.35 -15.17 2.23
C LEU A 118 -6.73 -15.73 2.64
N GLN A 119 -7.81 -15.26 2.00
CA GLN A 119 -9.18 -15.65 2.33
C GLN A 119 -9.47 -17.12 1.98
N ASP A 120 -8.89 -17.63 0.89
CA ASP A 120 -9.05 -19.03 0.46
C ASP A 120 -8.19 -20.00 1.30
N SER A 121 -6.88 -19.75 1.37
CA SER A 121 -5.91 -20.75 1.86
C SER A 121 -5.18 -20.37 3.16
N GLY A 122 -5.27 -19.10 3.57
CA GLY A 122 -4.39 -18.51 4.59
C GLY A 122 -2.93 -18.40 4.16
N TRP A 123 -2.10 -17.74 4.97
CA TRP A 123 -0.65 -17.62 4.74
C TRP A 123 0.15 -17.61 6.05
N MET A 124 1.45 -17.88 5.97
CA MET A 124 2.38 -17.83 7.10
C MET A 124 3.35 -16.66 6.88
N ASN A 125 3.08 -15.50 7.49
CA ASN A 125 3.86 -14.27 7.27
C ASN A 125 4.71 -13.85 8.47
N THR A 126 5.68 -12.97 8.22
CA THR A 126 6.66 -12.47 9.19
C THR A 126 6.67 -10.94 9.30
N THR A 127 7.37 -10.41 10.31
CA THR A 127 7.58 -8.97 10.50
C THR A 127 8.93 -8.51 9.96
N LEU A 128 9.08 -7.22 9.64
CA LEU A 128 10.37 -6.64 9.25
C LEU A 128 11.44 -6.79 10.35
N ALA A 129 11.02 -6.85 11.62
CA ALA A 129 11.93 -7.11 12.74
C ALA A 129 12.46 -8.54 12.73
N GLU A 130 11.63 -9.53 12.42
CA GLU A 130 12.08 -10.92 12.25
C GLU A 130 12.94 -11.11 10.99
N VAL A 131 12.65 -10.38 9.90
CA VAL A 131 13.54 -10.30 8.74
C VAL A 131 14.92 -9.77 9.13
N LYS A 132 15.00 -8.62 9.83
CA LYS A 132 16.27 -8.04 10.32
C LYS A 132 17.07 -9.02 11.18
N ASN A 133 16.40 -9.85 11.98
CA ASN A 133 17.08 -10.59 13.04
C ASN A 133 17.31 -12.08 12.77
N ARG A 134 16.54 -12.72 11.88
CA ARG A 134 16.61 -14.16 11.61
C ARG A 134 16.85 -14.54 10.16
N CYS A 135 16.38 -13.75 9.19
CA CYS A 135 16.38 -14.15 7.78
C CYS A 135 17.79 -14.46 7.27
N ASP A 136 18.08 -15.71 6.92
CA ASP A 136 19.34 -16.15 6.31
C ASP A 136 19.22 -16.37 4.80
N VAL A 137 18.04 -16.74 4.30
CA VAL A 137 17.72 -16.84 2.87
C VAL A 137 16.51 -15.97 2.53
N LEU A 138 16.68 -14.97 1.67
CA LEU A 138 15.61 -14.14 1.11
C LEU A 138 15.37 -14.50 -0.37
N LEU A 139 14.19 -15.04 -0.68
CA LEU A 139 13.71 -15.18 -2.05
C LEU A 139 12.76 -14.02 -2.39
N VAL A 140 13.08 -13.26 -3.43
CA VAL A 140 12.26 -12.21 -4.02
C VAL A 140 11.55 -12.76 -5.26
N VAL A 141 10.23 -12.69 -5.30
CA VAL A 141 9.41 -13.24 -6.40
C VAL A 141 8.76 -12.10 -7.20
N GLY A 142 9.06 -12.03 -8.50
CA GLY A 142 8.42 -11.15 -9.48
C GLY A 142 8.52 -9.65 -9.21
N THR A 143 9.40 -9.22 -8.30
CA THR A 143 9.36 -7.87 -7.72
C THR A 143 10.73 -7.22 -7.69
N ASP A 144 10.82 -5.96 -8.12
CA ASP A 144 11.99 -5.13 -7.83
C ASP A 144 11.80 -4.40 -6.48
N VAL A 145 12.42 -4.96 -5.44
CA VAL A 145 12.34 -4.44 -4.07
C VAL A 145 13.03 -3.08 -3.92
N GLU A 146 14.04 -2.77 -4.73
CA GLU A 146 14.75 -1.48 -4.66
C GLU A 146 13.85 -0.35 -5.18
N SER A 147 13.17 -0.56 -6.32
CA SER A 147 12.18 0.40 -6.82
C SER A 147 10.97 0.56 -5.88
N PHE A 148 10.48 -0.54 -5.30
CA PHE A 148 9.32 -0.50 -4.40
C PHE A 148 9.62 0.13 -3.03
N ALA A 149 10.76 -0.22 -2.43
CA ALA A 149 11.17 0.22 -1.10
C ALA A 149 12.71 0.43 -1.05
N PRO A 150 13.21 1.61 -1.49
CA PRO A 150 14.64 1.85 -1.71
C PRO A 150 15.57 1.55 -0.53
N ARG A 151 15.07 1.67 0.71
CA ARG A 151 15.85 1.43 1.95
C ARG A 151 15.59 0.06 2.59
N PHE A 152 14.90 -0.85 1.91
CA PHE A 152 14.59 -2.19 2.45
C PHE A 152 15.86 -2.98 2.76
N PHE A 153 16.80 -3.07 1.81
CA PHE A 153 18.04 -3.81 2.00
C PHE A 153 18.90 -3.20 3.11
N GLU A 154 19.18 -1.89 3.04
CA GLU A 154 19.90 -1.14 4.07
C GLU A 154 19.36 -1.39 5.49
N ARG A 155 18.04 -1.31 5.67
CA ARG A 155 17.41 -1.36 7.00
C ARG A 155 17.24 -2.78 7.56
N TYR A 156 16.99 -3.78 6.70
CA TYR A 156 16.51 -5.10 7.14
C TYR A 156 17.34 -6.30 6.62
N ILE A 157 18.23 -6.11 5.64
CA ILE A 157 19.05 -7.20 5.06
C ILE A 157 20.55 -6.94 5.24
N TRP A 158 21.01 -5.70 5.14
CA TRP A 158 22.41 -5.29 5.35
C TRP A 158 22.57 -4.47 6.63
N SER A 159 21.85 -4.88 7.67
CA SER A 159 21.95 -4.30 9.01
C SER A 159 23.31 -4.59 9.64
N GLN A 160 23.83 -3.64 10.43
CA GLN A 160 25.09 -3.82 11.17
C GLN A 160 25.01 -4.95 12.22
N ASP A 161 23.81 -5.21 12.72
CA ASP A 161 23.49 -6.17 13.76
C ASP A 161 22.28 -7.05 13.38
N ALA A 162 22.24 -8.27 13.90
CA ALA A 162 21.09 -9.17 13.89
C ALA A 162 21.16 -10.11 15.10
N MET A 163 20.04 -10.34 15.79
CA MET A 163 20.04 -11.12 17.03
C MET A 163 20.38 -12.62 16.88
N PHE A 164 20.14 -13.22 15.70
CA PHE A 164 20.24 -14.68 15.51
C PHE A 164 21.11 -15.10 14.32
N LEU A 165 21.96 -14.21 13.82
CA LEU A 165 22.84 -14.46 12.67
C LEU A 165 24.25 -13.96 12.98
N ASP A 166 25.23 -14.82 12.74
CA ASP A 166 26.64 -14.53 13.04
C ASP A 166 27.19 -13.40 12.13
N ASN A 167 26.69 -13.29 10.90
CA ASN A 167 27.01 -12.21 9.97
C ASN A 167 25.80 -11.82 9.08
N PRO A 168 25.15 -10.66 9.33
CA PRO A 168 24.11 -10.09 8.49
C PRO A 168 24.44 -9.98 6.99
N HIS A 169 25.71 -9.76 6.63
CA HIS A 169 26.11 -9.50 5.24
C HIS A 169 26.21 -10.77 4.39
N GLN A 170 26.20 -11.95 5.01
CA GLN A 170 26.36 -13.24 4.31
C GLN A 170 25.06 -13.89 3.88
N ARG A 171 23.91 -13.26 4.13
CA ARG A 171 22.57 -13.70 3.69
C ARG A 171 22.54 -14.07 2.21
N ASP A 172 21.77 -15.09 1.87
CA ASP A 172 21.49 -15.46 0.49
C ASP A 172 20.30 -14.63 0.00
N VAL A 173 20.54 -13.72 -0.94
CA VAL A 173 19.48 -12.99 -1.66
C VAL A 173 19.31 -13.60 -3.04
N ILE A 174 18.08 -13.96 -3.39
CA ILE A 174 17.71 -14.64 -4.62
C ILE A 174 16.55 -13.89 -5.25
N TYR A 175 16.64 -13.55 -6.52
CA TYR A 175 15.55 -13.00 -7.33
C TYR A 175 15.06 -14.03 -8.34
N LEU A 176 13.74 -14.19 -8.41
CA LEU A 176 13.05 -15.08 -9.34
C LEU A 176 12.02 -14.28 -10.16
N GLY A 177 12.11 -14.38 -11.48
CA GLY A 177 11.28 -13.65 -12.43
C GLY A 177 11.84 -12.28 -12.81
N LYS A 178 11.95 -11.36 -11.84
CA LYS A 178 12.34 -9.97 -12.08
C LYS A 178 13.72 -9.65 -11.50
N SER A 179 14.60 -9.02 -12.27
CA SER A 179 15.87 -8.47 -11.77
C SER A 179 15.65 -7.23 -10.88
N PRO A 180 16.56 -6.95 -9.92
CA PRO A 180 16.66 -5.62 -9.31
C PRO A 180 17.00 -4.55 -10.37
N SER A 181 16.52 -3.32 -10.18
CA SER A 181 16.89 -2.19 -11.05
C SER A 181 18.24 -1.55 -10.72
N GLY A 182 18.74 -1.75 -9.49
CA GLY A 182 20.00 -1.21 -9.01
C GLY A 182 20.84 -2.25 -8.27
N SER A 183 21.67 -1.76 -7.34
CA SER A 183 22.66 -2.56 -6.61
C SER A 183 22.36 -2.69 -5.11
N ALA A 184 21.18 -2.30 -4.62
CA ALA A 184 20.85 -2.39 -3.19
C ALA A 184 20.87 -3.85 -2.66
N SER A 185 20.70 -4.84 -3.54
CA SER A 185 20.82 -6.27 -3.20
C SER A 185 22.27 -6.80 -3.25
N LEU A 186 23.26 -5.98 -3.56
CA LEU A 186 24.68 -6.32 -3.38
C LEU A 186 25.02 -6.23 -1.89
N SER A 187 25.51 -7.31 -1.31
CA SER A 187 25.96 -7.28 0.09
C SER A 187 27.16 -6.34 0.28
N PRO A 188 27.38 -5.81 1.50
CA PRO A 188 28.59 -5.04 1.84
C PRO A 188 29.91 -5.80 1.63
N GLU A 189 29.87 -7.14 1.57
CA GLU A 189 31.02 -8.02 1.28
C GLU A 189 31.23 -8.28 -0.23
N GLY A 190 30.43 -7.64 -1.10
CA GLY A 190 30.56 -7.75 -2.56
C GLY A 190 29.95 -9.02 -3.17
N LYS A 191 29.31 -9.88 -2.38
CA LYS A 191 28.51 -11.01 -2.87
C LYS A 191 27.21 -10.49 -3.51
N PRO A 192 26.97 -10.73 -4.81
CA PRO A 192 25.75 -10.32 -5.49
C PRO A 192 24.58 -11.27 -5.18
N ALA A 193 23.36 -10.81 -5.44
CA ALA A 193 22.19 -11.67 -5.43
C ALA A 193 22.25 -12.72 -6.56
N THR A 194 21.69 -13.90 -6.33
CA THR A 194 21.38 -14.84 -7.42
C THR A 194 20.17 -14.31 -8.18
N VAL A 195 20.21 -14.23 -9.52
CA VAL A 195 19.11 -13.67 -10.32
C VAL A 195 18.74 -14.64 -11.43
N LEU A 196 17.51 -15.15 -11.40
CA LEU A 196 16.92 -15.99 -12.45
C LEU A 196 15.70 -15.27 -13.01
N THR A 197 15.74 -14.85 -14.27
CA THR A 197 14.67 -14.05 -14.90
C THR A 197 13.79 -14.86 -15.84
N CYS A 198 12.51 -14.51 -15.90
CA CYS A 198 11.58 -14.94 -16.93
C CYS A 198 10.69 -13.75 -17.33
N VAL A 199 9.87 -13.89 -18.37
CA VAL A 199 8.78 -12.93 -18.64
C VAL A 199 7.71 -13.05 -17.55
N ASN A 200 6.92 -12.00 -17.32
CA ASN A 200 5.98 -11.97 -16.20
C ASN A 200 4.92 -13.08 -16.32
N GLU A 201 4.43 -13.30 -17.54
CA GLU A 201 3.40 -14.27 -17.90
C GLU A 201 3.84 -15.72 -17.61
N ALA A 202 5.15 -15.95 -17.59
CA ALA A 202 5.77 -17.24 -17.28
C ALA A 202 6.02 -17.47 -15.78
N LEU A 203 5.98 -16.41 -14.96
CA LEU A 203 6.25 -16.51 -13.52
C LEU A 203 5.36 -17.52 -12.78
N PRO A 204 4.04 -17.68 -13.09
CA PRO A 204 3.21 -18.70 -12.45
C PRO A 204 3.75 -20.13 -12.64
N GLU A 205 4.19 -20.47 -13.86
CA GLU A 205 4.73 -21.80 -14.20
C GLU A 205 6.06 -22.05 -13.49
N VAL A 206 6.95 -21.04 -13.48
CA VAL A 206 8.24 -21.08 -12.78
C VAL A 206 8.06 -21.28 -11.26
N VAL A 207 7.13 -20.55 -10.64
CA VAL A 207 6.81 -20.68 -9.21
C VAL A 207 6.18 -22.04 -8.89
N LEU A 208 5.31 -22.56 -9.76
CA LEU A 208 4.73 -23.90 -9.64
C LEU A 208 5.80 -25.00 -9.72
N ALA A 209 6.75 -24.87 -10.66
CA ALA A 209 7.90 -25.77 -10.78
C ALA A 209 8.79 -25.72 -9.53
N LEU A 210 9.14 -24.53 -9.03
CA LEU A 210 9.89 -24.38 -7.79
C LEU A 210 9.19 -25.06 -6.61
N ARG A 211 7.86 -24.86 -6.47
CA ARG A 211 7.07 -25.52 -5.43
C ARG A 211 7.07 -27.05 -5.57
N ALA A 212 7.01 -27.58 -6.79
CA ALA A 212 7.09 -29.02 -7.02
C ALA A 212 8.44 -29.60 -6.56
N LEU A 213 9.56 -28.90 -6.82
CA LEU A 213 10.90 -29.28 -6.36
C LEU A 213 11.06 -29.15 -4.83
N VAL A 214 10.48 -28.11 -4.22
CA VAL A 214 10.35 -27.97 -2.76
C VAL A 214 9.63 -29.18 -2.17
N LYS A 215 8.51 -29.62 -2.79
CA LYS A 215 7.78 -30.84 -2.38
C LYS A 215 8.56 -32.13 -2.65
N GLY A 216 9.62 -32.11 -3.47
CA GLY A 216 10.41 -33.28 -3.85
C GLY A 216 9.75 -34.10 -4.97
N LYS A 217 8.95 -33.46 -5.82
CA LYS A 217 8.38 -34.08 -7.03
C LYS A 217 9.41 -33.97 -8.17
N PRO A 218 9.70 -35.05 -8.90
CA PRO A 218 10.61 -34.99 -10.04
C PRO A 218 9.96 -34.20 -11.18
N ILE A 219 10.76 -33.38 -11.85
CA ILE A 219 10.40 -32.70 -13.11
C ILE A 219 11.25 -33.32 -14.21
N GLN A 220 10.63 -33.70 -15.33
CA GLN A 220 11.32 -34.35 -16.46
C GLN A 220 11.92 -33.36 -17.46
N ALA A 221 11.44 -32.12 -17.48
CA ALA A 221 12.00 -31.05 -18.29
C ALA A 221 13.39 -30.63 -17.79
N LEU A 222 14.22 -30.09 -18.68
CA LEU A 222 15.54 -29.54 -18.33
C LEU A 222 15.46 -28.07 -17.92
N ASP A 223 14.49 -27.34 -18.46
CA ASP A 223 14.16 -25.96 -18.13
C ASP A 223 12.64 -25.76 -18.02
N VAL A 224 12.24 -24.63 -17.44
CA VAL A 224 10.89 -24.08 -17.46
C VAL A 224 10.99 -22.60 -17.77
N CYS A 225 10.35 -22.18 -18.85
CA CYS A 225 10.31 -20.79 -19.31
C CYS A 225 11.70 -20.10 -19.43
N GLY A 226 12.74 -20.86 -19.81
CA GLY A 226 14.11 -20.36 -19.94
C GLY A 226 14.95 -20.38 -18.65
N ILE A 227 14.42 -20.89 -17.53
CA ILE A 227 15.19 -21.13 -16.30
C ILE A 227 15.43 -22.64 -16.14
N ALA A 228 16.68 -23.05 -15.96
CA ALA A 228 17.00 -24.46 -15.81
C ALA A 228 16.41 -25.05 -14.51
N ILE A 229 15.89 -26.28 -14.59
CA ILE A 229 15.37 -27.01 -13.43
C ILE A 229 16.45 -27.23 -12.37
N ALA A 230 17.73 -27.34 -12.77
CA ALA A 230 18.86 -27.40 -11.85
C ALA A 230 19.03 -26.12 -10.99
N ASP A 231 18.77 -24.94 -11.57
CA ASP A 231 18.85 -23.67 -10.84
C ASP A 231 17.66 -23.51 -9.88
N LEU A 232 16.45 -23.90 -10.30
CA LEU A 232 15.28 -23.96 -9.41
C LEU A 232 15.45 -25.00 -8.29
N GLN A 233 16.11 -26.14 -8.57
CA GLN A 233 16.44 -27.14 -7.57
C GLN A 233 17.42 -26.57 -6.52
N SER A 234 18.43 -25.79 -6.95
CA SER A 234 19.33 -25.06 -6.06
C SER A 234 18.57 -24.09 -5.14
N ILE A 235 17.60 -23.33 -5.65
CA ILE A 235 16.73 -22.46 -4.83
C ILE A 235 15.91 -23.31 -3.84
N ALA A 236 15.27 -24.40 -4.30
CA ALA A 236 14.49 -25.27 -3.44
C ALA A 236 15.33 -25.87 -2.30
N ASP A 237 16.56 -26.28 -2.58
CA ASP A 237 17.49 -26.84 -1.59
C ASP A 237 17.96 -25.78 -0.59
N LYS A 238 18.27 -24.56 -1.02
CA LYS A 238 18.54 -23.42 -0.13
C LYS A 238 17.36 -23.12 0.81
N LEU A 239 16.14 -23.05 0.27
CA LEU A 239 14.93 -22.81 1.08
C LEU A 239 14.66 -23.93 2.09
N LYS A 240 14.93 -25.20 1.74
CA LYS A 240 14.80 -26.34 2.66
C LYS A 240 15.91 -26.38 3.72
N ALA A 241 17.10 -25.86 3.43
CA ALA A 241 18.25 -25.86 4.33
C ALA A 241 18.38 -24.61 5.21
N ALA A 242 17.59 -23.56 4.94
CA ALA A 242 17.59 -22.31 5.70
C ALA A 242 17.27 -22.51 7.19
N LYS A 243 17.82 -21.66 8.06
CA LYS A 243 17.40 -21.53 9.46
C LYS A 243 16.09 -20.73 9.55
N TYR A 244 15.93 -19.70 8.71
CA TYR A 244 14.74 -18.86 8.62
C TYR A 244 14.63 -18.26 7.21
N GLY A 245 14.01 -19.01 6.28
CA GLY A 245 13.78 -18.53 4.93
C GLY A 245 12.66 -17.48 4.88
N VAL A 246 12.81 -16.43 4.08
CA VAL A 246 11.76 -15.44 3.82
C VAL A 246 11.50 -15.36 2.32
N VAL A 247 10.22 -15.41 1.94
CA VAL A 247 9.79 -15.16 0.56
C VAL A 247 9.04 -13.83 0.51
N THR A 248 9.45 -12.92 -0.38
CA THR A 248 8.87 -11.58 -0.50
C THR A 248 8.41 -11.28 -1.92
N TRP A 249 7.28 -10.58 -2.05
CA TRP A 249 6.64 -10.24 -3.32
C TRP A 249 5.78 -8.98 -3.15
N ALA A 250 5.64 -8.17 -4.19
CA ALA A 250 4.60 -7.16 -4.29
C ALA A 250 3.53 -7.66 -5.27
N ALA A 251 2.30 -7.86 -4.79
CA ALA A 251 1.25 -8.53 -5.58
C ALA A 251 0.80 -7.73 -6.83
N GLY A 252 1.00 -6.40 -6.84
CA GLY A 252 0.82 -5.54 -8.01
C GLY A 252 2.00 -5.53 -8.99
N ALA A 253 3.17 -6.08 -8.61
CA ALA A 253 4.35 -6.14 -9.46
C ALA A 253 4.47 -7.45 -10.25
N LEU A 254 3.73 -8.50 -9.85
CA LEU A 254 3.77 -9.83 -10.48
C LEU A 254 3.42 -9.78 -11.98
N GLY A 255 2.63 -8.79 -12.41
CA GLY A 255 2.44 -8.46 -13.83
C GLY A 255 1.79 -9.58 -14.67
N VAL A 256 1.00 -10.44 -14.05
CA VAL A 256 0.21 -11.48 -14.71
C VAL A 256 -1.23 -10.98 -14.84
N ASP A 257 -1.75 -10.90 -16.05
CA ASP A 257 -3.12 -10.47 -16.28
C ASP A 257 -4.14 -11.44 -15.66
N ASN A 258 -5.16 -10.86 -15.03
CA ASN A 258 -6.37 -11.49 -14.48
C ASN A 258 -6.23 -12.54 -13.36
N HIS A 259 -5.07 -13.20 -13.14
CA HIS A 259 -4.95 -14.32 -12.18
C HIS A 259 -3.70 -14.32 -11.27
N ALA A 260 -3.16 -13.15 -10.94
CA ALA A 260 -1.99 -13.04 -10.06
C ALA A 260 -2.22 -13.57 -8.63
N GLU A 261 -3.47 -13.69 -8.15
CA GLU A 261 -3.83 -14.34 -6.89
C GLU A 261 -3.38 -15.81 -6.83
N LEU A 262 -3.43 -16.54 -7.94
CA LEU A 262 -3.01 -17.96 -7.99
C LEU A 262 -1.50 -18.11 -7.82
N THR A 263 -0.72 -17.14 -8.29
CA THR A 263 0.73 -17.08 -8.03
C THR A 263 1.00 -16.78 -6.56
N VAL A 264 0.26 -15.84 -5.95
CA VAL A 264 0.37 -15.55 -4.50
C VAL A 264 -0.03 -16.76 -3.67
N GLN A 265 -1.09 -17.48 -4.04
CA GLN A 265 -1.49 -18.73 -3.40
C GLN A 265 -0.41 -19.80 -3.54
N THR A 266 0.17 -19.98 -4.73
CA THR A 266 1.25 -20.96 -4.95
C THR A 266 2.49 -20.64 -4.12
N VAL A 267 2.89 -19.36 -4.01
CA VAL A 267 3.94 -18.92 -3.07
C VAL A 267 3.55 -19.21 -1.62
N SER A 268 2.34 -18.84 -1.21
CA SER A 268 1.85 -19.00 0.16
C SER A 268 1.78 -20.47 0.59
N GLU A 269 1.39 -21.36 -0.32
CA GLU A 269 1.39 -22.80 -0.08
C GLU A 269 2.78 -23.44 -0.17
N MET A 270 3.69 -22.93 -1.00
CA MET A 270 5.11 -23.34 -0.98
C MET A 270 5.75 -23.06 0.39
N ILE A 271 5.42 -21.93 1.01
CA ILE A 271 5.91 -21.58 2.37
C ILE A 271 5.37 -22.58 3.41
N LYS A 272 4.10 -23.01 3.30
CA LYS A 272 3.53 -24.08 4.14
C LYS A 272 4.26 -25.41 3.91
N ASP A 273 4.44 -25.80 2.63
CA ASP A 273 5.17 -27.01 2.21
C ASP A 273 6.62 -27.08 2.74
N ILE A 274 7.27 -25.94 3.01
CA ILE A 274 8.60 -25.88 3.66
C ILE A 274 8.49 -26.07 5.18
N ASN A 275 7.50 -25.43 5.83
CA ASN A 275 7.28 -25.57 7.27
C ASN A 275 6.87 -26.99 7.68
N ASP A 276 6.08 -27.67 6.85
CA ASP A 276 5.68 -29.08 7.07
C ASP A 276 6.88 -30.04 7.02
N LYS A 277 8.01 -29.61 6.42
CA LYS A 277 9.28 -30.36 6.39
C LYS A 277 10.21 -30.04 7.57
N GLY A 278 9.77 -29.21 8.51
CA GLY A 278 10.51 -28.84 9.72
C GLY A 278 11.38 -27.59 9.58
N THR A 279 11.46 -26.98 8.39
CA THR A 279 12.28 -25.79 8.13
C THR A 279 11.42 -24.53 8.26
N ARG A 280 11.89 -23.51 9.00
CA ARG A 280 11.12 -22.27 9.16
C ARG A 280 11.21 -21.42 7.91
N CYS A 281 10.05 -21.15 7.31
CA CYS A 281 9.90 -20.22 6.20
C CYS A 281 8.70 -19.29 6.44
N SER A 282 8.75 -18.04 5.96
CA SER A 282 7.64 -17.10 6.10
C SER A 282 7.55 -16.12 4.92
N GLY A 283 6.34 -15.64 4.66
CA GLY A 283 6.07 -14.61 3.66
C GLY A 283 6.26 -13.19 4.20
N LEU A 284 6.73 -12.30 3.35
CA LEU A 284 6.66 -10.85 3.58
C LEU A 284 6.07 -10.19 2.32
N PRO A 285 4.73 -10.07 2.23
CA PRO A 285 4.11 -9.28 1.16
C PRO A 285 4.49 -7.80 1.29
N LEU A 286 4.88 -7.20 0.17
CA LEU A 286 5.20 -5.79 0.01
C LEU A 286 3.97 -5.04 -0.48
N ALA A 287 3.44 -4.16 0.36
CA ALA A 287 2.24 -3.35 0.14
C ALA A 287 2.30 -2.07 1.00
N GLY A 288 1.24 -1.24 1.02
CA GLY A 288 1.12 -0.15 2.00
C GLY A 288 1.70 1.20 1.59
N LYS A 289 2.06 1.37 0.32
CA LYS A 289 2.39 2.69 -0.26
C LYS A 289 1.19 3.64 -0.08
N GLU A 290 1.46 4.88 0.33
CA GLU A 290 0.43 5.94 0.44
C GLU A 290 -0.80 5.54 1.30
N GLY A 291 -0.60 4.75 2.35
CA GLY A 291 -1.67 4.37 3.29
C GLY A 291 -2.59 3.23 2.82
N ASP A 292 -2.29 2.55 1.71
CA ASP A 292 -3.05 1.39 1.18
C ASP A 292 -3.38 0.33 2.26
N LEU A 293 -2.39 -0.13 3.03
CA LEU A 293 -2.63 -1.08 4.12
C LEU A 293 -3.38 -0.46 5.29
N THR A 294 -3.16 0.82 5.59
CA THR A 294 -3.94 1.54 6.60
C THR A 294 -5.43 1.49 6.25
N ALA A 295 -5.79 1.77 4.99
CA ALA A 295 -7.16 1.77 4.53
C ALA A 295 -7.80 0.38 4.68
N ASN A 296 -7.14 -0.66 4.16
CA ASN A 296 -7.66 -2.02 4.21
C ASN A 296 -7.73 -2.60 5.63
N GLN A 297 -6.79 -2.26 6.52
CA GLN A 297 -6.85 -2.62 7.94
C GLN A 297 -8.05 -1.95 8.64
N VAL A 298 -8.26 -0.65 8.40
CA VAL A 298 -9.37 0.10 8.99
C VAL A 298 -10.72 -0.44 8.50
N CYS A 299 -10.86 -0.77 7.21
CA CYS A 299 -12.00 -1.53 6.72
C CYS A 299 -12.15 -2.85 7.50
N GLY A 300 -11.09 -3.66 7.56
CA GLY A 300 -11.11 -5.00 8.17
C GLY A 300 -11.69 -5.03 9.58
N TRP A 301 -11.23 -4.16 10.49
CA TRP A 301 -11.74 -4.14 11.86
C TRP A 301 -13.09 -3.40 12.01
N THR A 302 -13.50 -2.59 11.05
CA THR A 302 -14.74 -1.78 11.12
C THR A 302 -15.92 -2.49 10.47
N THR A 303 -15.68 -3.24 9.37
CA THR A 303 -16.71 -3.85 8.53
C THR A 303 -16.64 -5.38 8.48
N GLY A 304 -15.53 -5.98 8.90
CA GLY A 304 -15.21 -7.40 8.71
C GLY A 304 -14.53 -7.74 7.38
N TYR A 305 -14.36 -6.76 6.49
CA TYR A 305 -13.84 -6.93 5.13
C TYR A 305 -12.78 -5.86 4.81
N PRO A 306 -11.86 -6.08 3.84
CA PRO A 306 -10.99 -5.00 3.34
C PRO A 306 -11.82 -3.98 2.52
N ALA A 307 -11.21 -3.10 1.71
CA ALA A 307 -12.01 -2.24 0.82
C ALA A 307 -12.77 -3.05 -0.26
N ARG A 308 -13.55 -2.38 -1.14
CA ARG A 308 -14.61 -2.97 -1.98
C ARG A 308 -15.86 -3.37 -1.18
N VAL A 309 -16.36 -2.42 -0.39
CA VAL A 309 -17.53 -2.62 0.48
C VAL A 309 -18.60 -1.58 0.15
N ARG A 310 -19.85 -2.03 0.00
CA ARG A 310 -21.05 -1.18 -0.14
C ARG A 310 -21.83 -1.13 1.17
N PHE A 311 -22.40 0.03 1.50
CA PHE A 311 -23.21 0.22 2.71
C PHE A 311 -24.72 0.40 2.46
N ALA A 312 -25.16 0.51 1.20
CA ALA A 312 -26.54 0.84 0.78
C ALA A 312 -27.70 0.01 1.38
N LYS A 313 -27.43 -1.16 2.00
CA LYS A 313 -28.46 -1.98 2.68
C LYS A 313 -28.49 -1.81 4.21
N GLY A 314 -27.72 -0.88 4.77
CA GLY A 314 -27.55 -0.72 6.23
C GLY A 314 -26.69 -1.80 6.87
N TYR A 315 -25.89 -2.51 6.07
CA TYR A 315 -24.84 -3.42 6.51
C TYR A 315 -23.75 -3.54 5.44
N PRO A 316 -22.49 -3.87 5.79
CA PRO A 316 -21.41 -4.07 4.83
C PRO A 316 -21.68 -5.22 3.85
N GLU A 317 -21.70 -4.93 2.56
CA GLU A 317 -21.65 -5.92 1.48
C GLU A 317 -20.28 -5.85 0.79
N TYR A 318 -19.47 -6.90 0.93
CA TYR A 318 -18.17 -7.02 0.27
C TYR A 318 -18.27 -7.82 -1.04
N ASP A 319 -17.71 -7.27 -2.11
CA ASP A 319 -17.46 -7.98 -3.35
C ASP A 319 -16.22 -7.38 -4.06
N PRO A 320 -15.12 -8.14 -4.19
CA PRO A 320 -13.84 -7.64 -4.69
C PRO A 320 -13.79 -7.43 -6.22
N PHE A 321 -14.91 -7.61 -6.92
CA PHE A 321 -15.05 -7.41 -8.37
C PHE A 321 -16.17 -6.42 -8.70
N LEU A 322 -17.38 -6.57 -8.13
CA LEU A 322 -18.53 -5.71 -8.41
C LEU A 322 -18.31 -4.28 -7.95
N TYR A 323 -17.66 -4.08 -6.79
CA TYR A 323 -17.36 -2.76 -6.27
C TYR A 323 -16.04 -2.18 -6.84
N ASP A 324 -15.66 -2.69 -8.02
CA ASP A 324 -14.91 -2.10 -9.15
C ASP A 324 -15.05 -0.58 -9.35
N SER A 325 -14.70 0.36 -8.45
CA SER A 325 -14.84 1.81 -8.64
C SER A 325 -14.53 2.33 -10.06
N LYS A 326 -13.47 1.84 -10.73
CA LYS A 326 -13.16 2.20 -12.13
C LYS A 326 -14.18 1.61 -13.10
N THR A 327 -14.59 0.36 -12.86
CA THR A 327 -15.67 -0.35 -13.57
C THR A 327 -17.02 0.34 -13.37
N MET A 328 -17.40 0.70 -12.15
CA MET A 328 -18.63 1.40 -11.81
C MET A 328 -18.72 2.76 -12.51
N LEU A 329 -17.61 3.52 -12.55
CA LEU A 329 -17.51 4.76 -13.31
C LEU A 329 -17.64 4.51 -14.82
N ALA A 330 -16.96 3.49 -15.36
CA ALA A 330 -17.00 3.15 -16.79
C ALA A 330 -18.39 2.63 -17.26
N ASN A 331 -19.11 1.93 -16.37
CA ASN A 331 -20.44 1.39 -16.63
C ASN A 331 -21.57 2.40 -16.37
N GLY A 332 -21.28 3.57 -15.79
CA GLY A 332 -22.29 4.55 -15.38
C GLY A 332 -23.15 4.10 -14.18
N GLU A 333 -22.60 3.21 -13.34
CA GLU A 333 -23.26 2.71 -12.13
C GLU A 333 -23.15 3.71 -10.95
N ALA A 334 -22.04 4.45 -10.91
CA ALA A 334 -21.80 5.49 -9.91
C ALA A 334 -22.32 6.85 -10.39
N ASP A 335 -22.99 7.62 -9.52
CA ASP A 335 -23.55 8.94 -9.82
C ASP A 335 -22.91 10.10 -9.04
N THR A 336 -22.02 9.83 -8.09
CA THR A 336 -21.13 10.82 -7.47
C THR A 336 -19.81 10.17 -7.02
N LEU A 337 -18.69 10.86 -7.23
CA LEU A 337 -17.36 10.41 -6.80
C LEU A 337 -16.82 11.30 -5.67
N VAL A 338 -16.44 10.69 -4.55
CA VAL A 338 -15.58 11.31 -3.53
C VAL A 338 -14.18 10.71 -3.68
N TRP A 339 -13.14 11.54 -3.83
CA TRP A 339 -11.76 11.10 -3.95
C TRP A 339 -10.92 11.58 -2.77
N VAL A 340 -10.39 10.64 -1.97
CA VAL A 340 -9.60 10.95 -0.77
C VAL A 340 -8.13 10.56 -0.98
N GLN A 341 -7.26 11.57 -1.03
CA GLN A 341 -5.82 11.38 -1.28
C GLN A 341 -4.97 12.43 -0.56
N ALA A 342 -4.53 12.12 0.66
CA ALA A 342 -3.77 13.03 1.53
C ALA A 342 -2.24 12.96 1.35
N PHE A 343 -1.71 12.00 0.58
CA PHE A 343 -0.26 11.72 0.48
C PHE A 343 0.37 12.11 -0.87
N ASN A 344 -0.29 11.86 -2.01
CA ASN A 344 0.32 12.00 -3.34
C ASN A 344 -0.45 13.00 -4.23
N VAL A 345 0.19 14.12 -4.55
CA VAL A 345 -0.40 15.19 -5.39
C VAL A 345 -0.69 14.75 -6.83
N ASN A 346 -0.06 13.68 -7.32
CA ASN A 346 -0.23 13.17 -8.67
C ASN A 346 -1.28 12.04 -8.77
N ALA A 347 -1.77 11.52 -7.64
CA ALA A 347 -2.79 10.48 -7.59
C ALA A 347 -4.20 11.10 -7.62
N THR A 348 -4.53 11.69 -8.76
CA THR A 348 -5.80 12.39 -9.03
C THR A 348 -6.96 11.42 -9.30
N PRO A 349 -8.23 11.87 -9.15
CA PRO A 349 -9.39 11.04 -9.49
C PRO A 349 -9.41 10.64 -10.98
N PRO A 350 -10.02 9.49 -11.33
CA PRO A 350 -10.35 9.16 -12.71
C PRO A 350 -11.23 10.26 -13.33
N VAL A 351 -10.95 10.63 -14.58
CA VAL A 351 -11.76 11.58 -15.33
C VAL A 351 -13.13 10.96 -15.62
N SER A 352 -14.19 11.62 -15.18
CA SER A 352 -15.58 11.20 -15.38
C SER A 352 -16.51 12.42 -15.50
N ASP A 353 -17.76 12.20 -15.93
CA ASP A 353 -18.76 13.26 -16.11
C ASP A 353 -19.77 13.39 -14.96
N ILE A 354 -19.59 12.63 -13.89
CA ILE A 354 -20.40 12.72 -12.67
C ILE A 354 -19.82 13.76 -11.70
N PRO A 355 -20.66 14.32 -10.79
CA PRO A 355 -20.20 15.18 -9.71
C PRO A 355 -19.01 14.59 -8.95
N THR A 356 -17.93 15.35 -8.84
CA THR A 356 -16.67 14.91 -8.22
C THR A 356 -16.25 15.83 -7.08
N ILE A 357 -16.10 15.26 -5.89
CA ILE A 357 -15.60 15.89 -4.66
C ILE A 357 -14.19 15.36 -4.40
N VAL A 358 -13.19 16.24 -4.29
CA VAL A 358 -11.80 15.86 -3.96
C VAL A 358 -11.42 16.39 -2.59
N ILE A 359 -11.01 15.49 -1.70
CA ILE A 359 -10.42 15.79 -0.38
C ILE A 359 -8.96 15.38 -0.47
N GLY A 360 -8.13 16.33 -0.90
CA GLY A 360 -6.83 16.04 -1.51
C GLY A 360 -5.67 16.80 -0.88
N ARG A 361 -4.45 16.28 -1.03
CA ARG A 361 -3.22 16.94 -0.62
C ARG A 361 -3.12 18.32 -1.29
N SER A 362 -2.77 19.35 -0.52
CA SER A 362 -2.49 20.68 -1.08
C SER A 362 -1.48 20.63 -2.23
N GLY A 363 -1.79 21.29 -3.35
CA GLY A 363 -0.97 21.28 -4.56
C GLY A 363 -1.31 20.19 -5.60
N MET A 364 -2.41 19.45 -5.43
CA MET A 364 -2.97 18.63 -6.51
C MET A 364 -3.39 19.49 -7.70
N THR A 365 -3.13 19.02 -8.92
CA THR A 365 -3.59 19.64 -10.18
C THR A 365 -4.45 18.66 -10.96
N PHE A 366 -5.55 19.12 -11.54
CA PHE A 366 -6.56 18.25 -12.14
C PHE A 366 -6.68 18.46 -13.65
N THR A 367 -6.86 17.38 -14.40
CA THR A 367 -7.15 17.44 -15.85
C THR A 367 -8.55 17.98 -16.13
N LYS A 368 -9.50 17.70 -15.24
CA LYS A 368 -10.85 18.25 -15.19
C LYS A 368 -11.07 18.80 -13.78
N GLU A 369 -11.45 20.07 -13.67
CA GLU A 369 -11.69 20.71 -12.38
C GLU A 369 -12.88 20.00 -11.67
N PRO A 370 -12.73 19.58 -10.41
CA PRO A 370 -13.81 18.94 -9.65
C PRO A 370 -14.88 19.96 -9.22
N ASP A 371 -16.10 19.48 -8.97
CA ASP A 371 -17.20 20.29 -8.44
C ASP A 371 -16.87 20.88 -7.07
N VAL A 372 -16.14 20.12 -6.24
CA VAL A 372 -15.60 20.57 -4.96
C VAL A 372 -14.16 20.07 -4.80
N PHE A 373 -13.23 20.96 -4.44
CA PHE A 373 -11.89 20.59 -3.97
C PHE A 373 -11.64 21.18 -2.58
N ILE A 374 -11.27 20.33 -1.62
CA ILE A 374 -10.87 20.73 -0.27
C ILE A 374 -9.42 20.29 -0.05
N PRO A 375 -8.44 21.22 -0.02
CA PRO A 375 -7.07 20.90 0.31
C PRO A 375 -6.95 20.51 1.79
N VAL A 376 -6.27 19.41 2.07
CA VAL A 376 -5.99 18.91 3.45
C VAL A 376 -4.50 18.85 3.74
N GLY A 377 -4.17 18.93 5.02
CA GLY A 377 -2.80 18.70 5.51
C GLY A 377 -2.44 17.22 5.49
N THR A 378 -1.19 16.89 5.16
CA THR A 378 -0.73 15.50 5.07
C THR A 378 -0.45 14.91 6.45
N PRO A 379 -1.04 13.76 6.82
CA PRO A 379 -0.68 13.04 8.04
C PRO A 379 0.80 12.65 8.05
N GLY A 380 1.49 12.90 9.16
CA GLY A 380 2.96 12.75 9.25
C GLY A 380 3.77 13.99 8.85
N ILE A 381 3.11 15.06 8.39
CA ILE A 381 3.74 16.37 8.12
C ILE A 381 2.98 17.48 8.84
N ASP A 382 1.70 17.62 8.51
CA ASP A 382 0.81 18.71 8.96
C ASP A 382 -0.03 18.28 10.18
N HIS A 383 -0.30 16.98 10.29
CA HIS A 383 -1.12 16.36 11.35
C HIS A 383 -0.44 15.12 11.93
N ALA A 384 -0.61 14.90 13.23
CA ALA A 384 -0.25 13.62 13.86
C ALA A 384 -1.33 12.57 13.56
N GLY A 385 -0.96 11.29 13.54
CA GLY A 385 -1.89 10.23 13.14
C GLY A 385 -1.26 8.84 13.24
N HIS A 386 -1.88 7.85 12.61
CA HIS A 386 -1.34 6.49 12.54
C HIS A 386 -1.46 5.92 11.12
N ALA A 387 -0.46 5.14 10.71
CA ALA A 387 -0.49 4.35 9.48
C ALA A 387 0.04 2.93 9.74
N TYR A 388 -0.29 1.96 8.90
CA TYR A 388 0.17 0.58 9.02
C TYR A 388 1.32 0.28 8.06
N ARG A 389 2.33 -0.42 8.58
CA ARG A 389 3.50 -0.88 7.84
C ARG A 389 3.21 -2.15 7.04
N THR A 390 4.05 -2.47 6.06
CA THR A 390 3.92 -3.59 5.11
C THR A 390 3.73 -4.96 5.77
N ASP A 391 4.25 -5.14 6.97
CA ASP A 391 4.10 -6.36 7.77
C ASP A 391 2.79 -6.43 8.58
N ASN A 392 1.86 -5.49 8.38
CA ASN A 392 0.48 -5.48 8.91
C ASN A 392 0.30 -5.50 10.44
N VAL A 393 1.38 -5.63 11.22
CA VAL A 393 1.35 -5.69 12.69
C VAL A 393 1.68 -4.34 13.33
N VAL A 394 2.55 -3.53 12.71
CA VAL A 394 3.03 -2.27 13.31
C VAL A 394 2.24 -1.07 12.79
N ALA A 395 1.50 -0.42 13.70
CA ALA A 395 0.98 0.92 13.50
C ALA A 395 2.08 1.96 13.84
N ILE A 396 2.59 2.66 12.82
CA ILE A 396 3.57 3.75 13.01
C ILE A 396 2.85 5.02 13.47
N ARG A 397 3.36 5.64 14.54
CA ARG A 397 2.83 6.91 15.08
C ARG A 397 3.40 8.10 14.32
N LEU A 398 2.58 8.67 13.44
CA LEU A 398 2.95 9.81 12.61
C LEU A 398 3.04 11.11 13.46
N LYS A 399 4.06 11.92 13.18
CA LYS A 399 4.34 13.19 13.89
C LYS A 399 3.71 14.38 13.16
N LYS A 400 3.29 15.43 13.89
CA LYS A 400 3.09 16.77 13.31
C LYS A 400 4.44 17.49 13.31
N LEU A 401 4.89 17.92 12.14
CA LEU A 401 6.20 18.53 11.91
C LEU A 401 6.11 20.05 11.70
N ARG A 402 5.06 20.51 11.01
CA ARG A 402 4.75 21.94 10.79
C ARG A 402 3.28 22.23 11.09
N ASP A 403 2.91 23.51 11.08
CA ASP A 403 1.51 23.92 11.03
C ASP A 403 1.22 24.66 9.73
N SER A 404 0.34 24.11 8.90
CA SER A 404 -0.06 24.70 7.61
C SER A 404 -1.41 25.41 7.65
N GLY A 405 -2.15 25.34 8.77
CA GLY A 405 -3.54 25.83 8.84
C GLY A 405 -4.55 25.02 8.01
N LEU A 406 -4.13 23.98 7.30
CA LEU A 406 -5.00 23.08 6.54
C LEU A 406 -5.73 22.10 7.47
N PRO A 407 -7.02 21.81 7.27
CA PRO A 407 -7.74 20.82 8.06
C PRO A 407 -7.18 19.40 7.84
N SER A 408 -7.46 18.47 8.76
CA SER A 408 -7.14 17.05 8.52
C SER A 408 -8.21 16.40 7.63
N THR A 409 -7.88 15.26 7.00
CA THR A 409 -8.87 14.45 6.26
C THR A 409 -10.07 14.06 7.13
N ALA A 410 -9.82 13.75 8.42
CA ALA A 410 -10.87 13.36 9.36
C ALA A 410 -11.83 14.53 9.67
N ASP A 411 -11.31 15.74 9.88
CA ASP A 411 -12.14 16.92 10.17
C ASP A 411 -13.06 17.25 8.99
N VAL A 412 -12.54 17.20 7.76
CA VAL A 412 -13.33 17.50 6.54
C VAL A 412 -14.43 16.46 6.34
N LEU A 413 -14.11 15.17 6.43
CA LEU A 413 -15.10 14.10 6.25
C LEU A 413 -16.17 14.13 7.35
N THR A 414 -15.79 14.39 8.60
CA THR A 414 -16.73 14.53 9.72
C THR A 414 -17.65 15.74 9.52
N ALA A 415 -17.12 16.88 9.06
CA ALA A 415 -17.91 18.06 8.77
C ALA A 415 -18.92 17.83 7.62
N ILE A 416 -18.55 17.06 6.59
CA ILE A 416 -19.46 16.64 5.51
C ILE A 416 -20.55 15.70 6.05
N GLU A 417 -20.22 14.76 6.94
CA GLU A 417 -21.23 13.87 7.54
C GLU A 417 -22.25 14.66 8.37
N LEU A 418 -21.81 15.61 9.19
CA LEU A 418 -22.68 16.46 10.00
C LEU A 418 -23.59 17.33 9.11
N ALA A 419 -23.05 17.97 8.08
CA ALA A 419 -23.84 18.77 7.14
C ALA A 419 -24.87 17.93 6.35
N LEU A 420 -24.56 16.66 6.05
CA LEU A 420 -25.49 15.72 5.42
C LEU A 420 -26.63 15.30 6.38
N GLN A 421 -26.32 15.12 7.67
CA GLN A 421 -27.35 14.84 8.69
C GLN A 421 -28.31 16.02 8.86
N GLU A 422 -27.80 17.27 8.88
CA GLU A 422 -28.64 18.47 8.98
C GLU A 422 -29.62 18.60 7.80
N GLN A 423 -29.19 18.29 6.57
CA GLN A 423 -30.05 18.33 5.38
C GLN A 423 -31.17 17.27 5.43
N ASN A 424 -30.87 16.07 5.93
CA ASN A 424 -31.85 14.98 6.10
C ASN A 424 -32.87 15.21 7.23
N HIS A 425 -32.72 16.27 8.03
CA HIS A 425 -33.70 16.68 9.05
C HIS A 425 -34.59 17.85 8.62
N VAL A 426 -34.35 18.43 7.44
CA VAL A 426 -35.11 19.58 6.88
C VAL A 426 -36.11 19.15 5.80
N ASN A 427 -35.94 17.95 5.23
CA ASN A 427 -36.86 17.29 4.29
C ASN A 427 -37.73 16.22 4.99
#